data_AF-A8WI94-F1
#
_entry.id   AF-A8WI94-F1
#
_cell.length_a   1.000
_cell.length_b   1.000
_cell.length_c   1.000
_cell.angle_alpha   90.00
_cell.angle_beta   90.00
_cell.angle_gamma   90.00
#
_symmetry.space_group_name_H-M   'P 1'
#
loop_
_entity.id
_entity.type
_entity.pdbx_description
1 polymer ?
#
loop_
_entity_poly.entity_id
_entity_poly.type
_entity_poly.pdbx_seq_one_letter_code
_entity_poly.pdbx_strand_id
1 'polypeptide(L)' 'MFDSYHIYFKGEILFKNLSKDEFEFVWGKLYTSYINALNEELTFEIISEKSVKESAYNLEPSY' A
#
# COMPACT_ATOMS: atom_id res chain seq x y z
N MET A 1 -12.66 -14.18 -5.45
CA MET A 1 -11.59 -13.64 -4.58
C MET A 1 -11.76 -12.14 -4.61
N PHE A 2 -12.05 -11.52 -3.47
CA PHE A 2 -12.20 -10.07 -3.35
C PHE A 2 -10.95 -9.55 -2.65
N ASP A 3 -10.00 -9.09 -3.44
CA ASP A 3 -8.80 -8.42 -2.94
C ASP A 3 -9.09 -6.91 -2.95
N SER A 4 -9.02 -6.29 -1.78
CA SER A 4 -9.28 -4.86 -1.60
C SER A 4 -7.99 -4.13 -1.28
N TYR A 5 -7.66 -3.11 -2.08
CA TYR A 5 -6.44 -2.33 -1.94
C TYR A 5 -6.74 -1.03 -1.18
N HIS A 6 -5.94 -0.76 -0.16
CA HIS A 6 -6.05 0.42 0.70
C HIS A 6 -4.75 1.22 0.59
N ILE A 7 -4.85 2.52 0.39
CA ILE A 7 -3.72 3.44 0.25
C ILE A 7 -3.74 4.41 1.41
N TYR A 8 -2.59 4.52 2.06
CA TYR A 8 -2.33 5.41 3.19
C TYR A 8 -1.26 6.43 2.80
N PHE A 9 -1.42 7.65 3.28
CA PHE A 9 -0.45 8.71 3.11
C PHE A 9 -0.26 9.44 4.44
N LYS A 10 0.96 9.43 4.96
CA LYS A 10 1.27 10.00 6.30
C LYS A 10 0.37 9.48 7.42
N GLY A 11 -0.05 8.23 7.33
CA GLY A 11 -0.97 7.61 8.30
C GLY A 11 -2.45 7.98 8.11
N GLU A 12 -2.79 8.78 7.10
CA GLU A 12 -4.18 9.06 6.71
C GLU A 12 -4.64 8.13 5.59
N ILE A 13 -5.90 7.68 5.64
CA ILE A 13 -6.50 6.89 4.56
C ILE A 13 -6.83 7.83 3.41
N LEU A 14 -6.14 7.66 2.28
CA LEU A 14 -6.51 8.34 1.03
C LEU A 14 -7.61 7.57 0.29
N PHE A 15 -7.41 6.26 0.16
CA PHE A 15 -8.30 5.40 -0.61
C PHE A 15 -8.44 4.05 0.08
N LYS A 16 -9.65 3.49 0.06
CA LYS A 16 -9.96 2.17 0.60
C LYS A 16 -10.84 1.42 -0.37
N ASN A 17 -10.83 0.09 -0.30
CA ASN A 17 -11.64 -0.79 -1.15
C ASN A 17 -11.43 -0.54 -2.67
N LEU A 18 -10.19 -0.24 -3.07
CA LEU A 18 -9.81 -0.17 -4.47
C LEU A 18 -9.71 -1.58 -5.05
N SER A 19 -10.15 -1.75 -6.29
CA SER A 19 -9.78 -2.91 -7.10
C SER A 19 -8.33 -2.78 -7.58
N LYS A 20 -7.73 -3.88 -8.05
CA LYS A 20 -6.35 -3.88 -8.57
C LYS A 20 -6.12 -2.83 -9.66
N ASP A 21 -7.01 -2.75 -10.66
CA ASP A 21 -6.92 -1.78 -11.75
C ASP A 21 -6.98 -0.32 -11.25
N GLU A 22 -7.88 -0.03 -10.31
CA GLU A 22 -8.01 1.28 -9.69
C GLU A 22 -6.77 1.63 -8.88
N PHE A 23 -6.23 0.65 -8.13
CA PHE A 23 -4.99 0.80 -7.39
C PHE A 23 -3.82 1.12 -8.34
N GLU A 24 -3.62 0.37 -9.41
CA GLU A 24 -2.51 0.62 -10.36
C GLU A 24 -2.61 2.01 -10.99
N PHE A 25 -3.82 2.45 -11.34
CA PHE A 25 -4.05 3.78 -11.90
C PHE A 25 -3.76 4.90 -10.89
N VAL A 26 -4.33 4.80 -9.69
CA VAL A 26 -4.18 5.78 -8.62
C VAL A 26 -2.74 5.78 -8.13
N TRP A 27 -2.15 4.61 -7.88
CA TRP A 27 -0.76 4.45 -7.47
C TRP A 27 0.20 5.01 -8.51
N GLY A 28 0.01 4.79 -9.81
CA GLY A 28 0.84 5.41 -10.85
C GLY A 28 0.81 6.94 -10.80
N LYS A 29 -0.38 7.53 -10.59
CA LYS A 29 -0.56 8.98 -10.46
C LYS A 29 0.03 9.53 -9.16
N LEU A 30 -0.18 8.82 -8.05
CA LEU A 30 0.37 9.15 -6.74
C LEU A 30 1.90 9.04 -6.80
N TYR A 31 2.45 7.92 -7.24
CA TYR A 31 3.89 7.68 -7.38
C TYR A 31 4.57 8.84 -8.13
N THR A 32 3.99 9.28 -9.25
CA THR A 32 4.56 10.41 -10.02
C THR A 32 4.48 11.76 -9.30
N SER A 33 3.41 12.01 -8.52
CA SER A 33 3.23 13.27 -7.78
C SER A 33 4.03 13.31 -6.48
N TYR A 34 3.98 12.22 -5.69
CA TYR A 34 4.56 12.12 -4.36
C TYR A 34 6.06 11.78 -4.37
N ILE A 35 6.57 11.06 -5.38
CA ILE A 35 8.03 10.88 -5.54
C ILE A 35 8.71 12.18 -5.96
N ASN A 36 8.05 12.97 -6.81
CA ASN A 36 8.51 14.31 -7.10
C ASN A 36 8.36 15.25 -5.89
N ALA A 37 7.48 14.94 -4.93
CA ALA A 37 7.23 15.76 -3.75
C ALA A 37 8.22 15.55 -2.58
N LEU A 38 9.22 14.68 -2.71
CA LEU A 38 10.24 14.32 -1.69
C LEU A 38 9.73 13.41 -0.56
N ASN A 39 10.26 12.18 -0.46
CA ASN A 39 10.41 11.44 0.81
C ASN A 39 9.14 11.17 1.65
N GLU A 40 7.93 11.36 1.13
CA GLU A 40 6.73 11.14 1.92
C GLU A 40 6.34 9.66 1.95
N GLU A 41 6.01 9.17 3.15
CA GLU A 41 5.64 7.78 3.45
C GLU A 41 4.27 7.43 2.84
N LEU A 42 4.26 7.11 1.55
CA LEU A 42 3.12 6.52 0.86
C LEU A 42 3.14 4.99 1.08
N THR A 43 2.12 4.47 1.75
CA THR A 43 2.00 3.04 2.07
C THR A 43 0.74 2.46 1.46
N PHE A 44 0.75 1.17 1.15
CA PHE A 44 -0.44 0.47 0.71
C PHE A 44 -0.59 -0.85 1.45
N GLU A 45 -1.83 -1.30 1.59
CA GLU A 45 -2.19 -2.56 2.20
C GLU A 45 -3.14 -3.31 1.26
N ILE A 46 -2.91 -4.62 1.12
CA ILE A 46 -3.74 -5.50 0.31
C ILE A 46 -4.51 -6.39 1.26
N ILE A 47 -5.82 -6.19 1.31
CA ILE A 47 -6.73 -7.00 2.11
C ILE A 47 -7.26 -8.10 1.20
N SER A 48 -6.56 -9.23 1.19
CA SER A 48 -7.10 -10.48 0.66
C SER A 48 -7.70 -11.26 1.82
N GLU A 49 -8.95 -11.71 1.67
CA GLU A 49 -9.64 -12.55 2.67
C GLU A 49 -8.90 -13.89 2.95
N LYS A 50 -7.79 -14.17 2.26
CA LYS A 50 -7.03 -15.42 2.36
C LYS A 50 -5.73 -15.37 3.18
N SER A 51 -5.24 -14.23 3.65
CA SER A 51 -3.84 -14.16 4.13
C SER A 51 -3.61 -13.22 5.34
N VAL A 52 -4.00 -13.65 6.54
CA VAL A 52 -3.58 -13.03 7.82
C VAL A 52 -2.19 -13.53 8.28
N LYS A 53 -1.38 -14.07 7.39
CA LYS A 53 -0.01 -14.51 7.69
C LYS A 53 0.85 -14.16 6.49
N GLU A 54 2.09 -13.75 6.72
CA GLU A 54 3.13 -13.56 5.69
C GLU A 54 3.44 -12.14 5.20
N SER A 55 3.73 -11.20 6.13
CA SER A 55 4.79 -10.19 5.92
C SER A 55 5.16 -9.41 7.20
N ALA A 56 5.36 -10.09 8.32
CA ALA A 56 5.97 -9.51 9.54
C ALA A 56 7.38 -10.08 9.80
N TYR A 57 8.10 -10.46 8.74
CA TYR A 57 9.47 -10.99 8.82
C TYR A 57 10.44 -10.07 8.07
N ASN A 58 10.60 -8.86 8.61
CA ASN A 58 11.80 -8.06 8.40
C ASN A 58 12.30 -7.55 9.77
N LEU A 59 12.50 -8.48 10.70
CA LEU A 59 13.34 -8.24 11.87
C LEU A 59 14.44 -9.30 11.83
N GLU A 60 15.51 -8.97 11.11
CA GLU A 60 16.80 -9.66 11.25
C GLU A 60 17.24 -9.56 12.72
N PRO A 61 17.56 -10.66 13.41
CA PRO A 61 18.49 -10.61 14.52
C PRO A 61 19.90 -10.74 13.92
N SER A 62 20.67 -9.65 13.96
CA SER A 62 22.10 -9.68 13.70
C SER A 62 22.78 -10.67 14.66
N TYR A 63 23.61 -11.57 14.14
CA TYR A 63 24.61 -12.31 14.93
C TYR A 63 25.91 -12.47 14.13
#